data_AF-A4EW40-F1
#
_entry.id   AF-A4EW40-F1
#
_cell.length_a   1.000
_cell.length_b   1.000
_cell.length_c   1.000
_cell.angle_alpha   90.00
_cell.angle_beta   90.00
_cell.angle_gamma   90.00
#
_symmetry.space_group_name_H-M   'P 1'
#
loop_
_entity.id
_entity.type
_entity.pdbx_description
1 polymer ?
#
loop_
_entity_poly.entity_id
_entity_poly.type
_entity_poly.pdbx_seq_one_letter_code
_entity_poly.pdbx_strand_id
1 'polypeptide(L)'
;MQASQVVLLWSCGYEARIGFAQVRTISADRAQMDTNGTEDGRQDRFQRYDCSDGCPVEAALEQISGKWKGMVIYHLLPGKMRFNALLRQLGTVTQRSLTKQLRELEADGIVHRKVYAEVPPRVEYSLTEKGLELCPVIEALGQWGGRYKL
;
A
#
# COMPACT_ATOMS: atom_id res chain seq x y z
N MET A 1 8.91 34.61 6.25
CA MET A 1 7.87 34.64 5.19
C MET A 1 8.41 33.88 4.00
N GLN A 2 7.88 32.68 3.76
CA GLN A 2 7.75 31.93 2.50
C GLN A 2 7.30 30.53 2.92
N ALA A 3 5.98 30.36 3.03
CA ALA A 3 5.36 29.06 3.17
C ALA A 3 5.32 28.44 1.78
N SER A 4 6.04 27.34 1.61
CA SER A 4 6.15 26.61 0.34
C SER A 4 4.78 26.21 -0.18
N GLN A 5 4.39 26.85 -1.28
CA GLN A 5 3.30 26.40 -2.15
C GLN A 5 3.73 25.11 -2.86
N VAL A 6 3.29 23.96 -2.34
CA VAL A 6 3.22 22.70 -3.13
C VAL A 6 1.94 21.96 -2.73
N VAL A 7 0.79 22.63 -2.81
CA VAL A 7 -0.54 22.00 -2.67
C VAL A 7 -1.53 22.68 -3.59
N LEU A 8 -1.18 22.93 -4.85
CA LEU A 8 -2.17 23.27 -5.88
C LEU A 8 -1.66 22.71 -7.21
N LEU A 9 -2.45 21.82 -7.81
CA LEU A 9 -2.23 21.05 -9.06
C LEU A 9 -1.95 19.55 -8.86
N TRP A 10 -2.77 18.88 -8.05
CA TRP A 10 -3.12 17.47 -8.24
C TRP A 10 -4.63 17.38 -8.53
N SER A 11 -5.05 18.00 -9.62
CA SER A 11 -6.33 17.72 -10.25
C SER A 11 -6.10 16.63 -11.30
N CYS A 12 -5.79 15.42 -10.86
CA CYS A 12 -6.04 14.27 -11.72
C CYS A 12 -7.54 14.00 -11.63
N GLY A 13 -8.28 14.50 -12.61
CA GLY A 13 -9.71 14.32 -12.70
C GLY A 13 -10.07 12.84 -12.79
N TYR A 14 -10.83 12.36 -11.80
CA TYR A 14 -11.55 11.11 -11.87
C TYR A 14 -12.89 11.26 -11.13
N GLU A 15 -13.80 12.03 -11.75
CA GLU A 15 -15.23 11.95 -11.43
C GLU A 15 -15.77 10.61 -11.96
N ALA A 16 -15.94 9.62 -11.09
CA ALA A 16 -16.73 8.44 -11.39
C ALA A 16 -17.50 7.95 -10.16
N ARG A 17 -18.78 8.31 -10.20
CA ARG A 17 -19.94 7.77 -9.46
C ARG A 17 -19.80 6.31 -9.02
N ILE A 18 -19.90 6.06 -7.71
CA ILE A 18 -20.50 4.81 -7.23
C ILE A 18 -21.26 5.09 -5.93
N GLY A 19 -22.59 5.04 -6.02
CA GLY A 19 -23.48 5.05 -4.87
C GLY A 19 -23.40 3.71 -4.16
N PHE A 20 -23.02 3.73 -2.88
CA PHE A 20 -23.00 2.52 -2.06
C PHE A 20 -24.34 2.34 -1.36
N ALA A 21 -25.05 1.29 -1.77
CA ALA A 21 -26.28 0.81 -1.17
C ALA A 21 -26.01 0.17 0.20
N GLN A 22 -26.94 0.41 1.15
CA GLN A 22 -27.03 -0.29 2.43
C GLN A 22 -27.14 -1.81 2.25
N VAL A 23 -26.42 -2.59 3.06
CA VAL A 23 -26.82 -3.95 3.40
C VAL A 23 -26.66 -4.19 4.92
N ARG A 24 -27.66 -4.90 5.44
CA ARG A 24 -28.06 -5.08 6.84
C ARG A 24 -27.24 -6.16 7.57
N THR A 25 -27.29 -6.08 8.89
CA THR A 25 -26.83 -7.03 9.92
C THR A 25 -27.39 -8.45 9.78
N ILE A 26 -26.55 -9.47 10.04
CA ILE A 26 -26.97 -10.81 10.45
C ILE A 26 -26.07 -11.32 11.60
N SER A 27 -26.73 -11.98 12.55
CA SER A 27 -26.32 -12.42 13.87
C SER A 27 -25.37 -13.63 13.92
N ALA A 28 -24.80 -13.78 15.12
CA ALA A 28 -23.90 -14.80 15.66
C ALA A 28 -24.19 -16.28 15.32
N ASP A 29 -23.11 -17.08 15.27
CA ASP A 29 -23.01 -18.30 16.09
C ASP A 29 -21.55 -18.73 16.30
N ARG A 30 -21.36 -19.48 17.40
CA ARG A 30 -20.13 -19.71 18.17
C ARG A 30 -19.63 -21.15 18.00
N ALA A 31 -18.34 -21.39 17.72
CA ALA A 31 -17.64 -22.64 18.10
C ALA A 31 -16.10 -22.59 17.96
N GLN A 32 -15.43 -22.48 19.11
CA GLN A 32 -14.20 -23.15 19.60
C GLN A 32 -13.12 -23.74 18.65
N MET A 33 -11.98 -23.02 18.58
CA MET A 33 -10.58 -23.37 18.93
C MET A 33 -9.97 -24.74 18.58
N ASP A 34 -9.05 -24.69 17.61
CA ASP A 34 -8.22 -25.79 17.14
C ASP A 34 -6.88 -25.87 17.91
N THR A 35 -6.39 -27.09 18.12
CA THR A 35 -5.03 -27.37 18.61
C THR A 35 -4.06 -27.61 17.45
N ASN A 36 -2.86 -27.02 17.58
CA ASN A 36 -1.58 -27.31 16.90
C ASN A 36 -1.36 -26.77 15.48
N GLY A 37 -0.22 -26.08 15.28
CA GLY A 37 0.38 -25.95 13.95
C GLY A 37 1.42 -24.85 13.78
N THR A 38 2.68 -25.17 14.07
CA THR A 38 3.89 -24.78 13.33
C THR A 38 4.19 -23.28 13.11
N GLU A 39 5.15 -22.80 13.89
CA GLU A 39 5.79 -21.49 13.80
C GLU A 39 6.59 -21.36 12.48
N ASP A 40 6.03 -20.67 11.47
CA ASP A 40 6.78 -20.12 10.32
C ASP A 40 7.03 -18.63 10.53
N GLY A 41 8.29 -18.22 10.43
CA GLY A 41 8.87 -16.98 10.92
C GLY A 41 8.58 -15.72 10.11
N ARG A 42 7.32 -15.47 9.73
CA ARG A 42 6.86 -14.13 9.32
C ARG A 42 6.36 -13.43 10.59
N GLN A 43 7.18 -12.53 11.14
CA GLN A 43 6.82 -11.73 12.33
C GLN A 43 5.54 -10.94 12.07
N ASP A 44 4.43 -11.54 12.44
CA ASP A 44 3.12 -10.94 12.43
C ASP A 44 3.01 -9.99 13.62
N ARG A 45 3.26 -8.70 13.37
CA ARG A 45 3.09 -7.66 14.40
C ARG A 45 1.61 -7.44 14.72
N PHE A 46 0.71 -8.10 14.00
CA PHE A 46 -0.74 -7.92 14.06
C PHE A 46 -1.46 -9.20 14.47
N GLN A 47 -0.77 -10.11 15.16
CA GLN A 47 -1.23 -11.45 15.56
C GLN A 47 -2.41 -11.49 16.56
N ARG A 48 -3.13 -10.37 16.75
CA ARG A 48 -4.38 -10.29 17.52
C ARG A 48 -5.30 -9.19 16.96
N TYR A 49 -5.79 -9.38 15.75
CA TYR A 49 -7.07 -8.81 15.36
C TYR A 49 -8.07 -9.96 15.26
N ASP A 50 -8.88 -10.16 16.30
CA ASP A 50 -10.04 -11.05 16.22
C ASP A 50 -11.12 -10.37 15.36
N CYS A 51 -10.88 -10.29 14.06
CA CYS A 51 -11.94 -10.15 13.06
C CYS A 51 -12.04 -11.49 12.35
N SER A 52 -12.96 -12.33 12.85
CA SER A 52 -13.40 -13.63 12.32
C SER A 52 -13.01 -13.93 10.88
N ASP A 53 -12.47 -15.13 10.64
CA ASP A 53 -12.19 -15.76 9.34
C ASP A 53 -12.67 -14.97 8.11
N GLY A 54 -11.72 -14.39 7.38
CA GLY A 54 -11.99 -13.82 6.05
C GLY A 54 -12.45 -12.37 6.04
N CYS A 55 -12.00 -11.53 6.99
CA CYS A 55 -12.21 -10.08 6.89
C CYS A 55 -11.46 -9.50 5.67
N PRO A 56 -12.15 -9.03 4.61
CA PRO A 56 -11.46 -8.50 3.41
C PRO A 56 -10.68 -7.22 3.72
N VAL A 57 -11.09 -6.47 4.75
CA VAL A 57 -10.41 -5.27 5.21
C VAL A 57 -9.06 -5.64 5.83
N GLU A 58 -9.01 -6.70 6.62
CA GLU A 58 -7.76 -7.18 7.23
C GLU A 58 -6.79 -7.68 6.16
N ALA A 59 -7.26 -8.48 5.21
CA ALA A 59 -6.44 -8.94 4.09
C ALA A 59 -5.88 -7.77 3.25
N ALA A 60 -6.68 -6.73 3.02
CA ALA A 60 -6.23 -5.52 2.33
C ALA A 60 -5.21 -4.75 3.17
N LEU A 61 -5.48 -4.59 4.47
CA LEU A 61 -4.55 -3.96 5.40
C LEU A 61 -3.23 -4.70 5.44
N GLU A 62 -3.19 -6.04 5.47
CA GLU A 62 -1.95 -6.80 5.48
C GLU A 62 -1.07 -6.48 4.25
N GLN A 63 -1.69 -6.37 3.07
CA GLN A 63 -0.96 -6.08 1.83
C GLN A 63 -0.31 -4.69 1.83
N ILE A 64 -1.00 -3.67 2.33
CA ILE A 64 -0.48 -2.29 2.40
C ILE A 64 0.23 -1.98 3.71
N SER A 65 0.11 -2.87 4.71
CA SER A 65 0.74 -2.73 6.01
C SER A 65 2.25 -2.88 5.86
N GLY A 66 2.96 -2.04 6.59
CA GLY A 66 4.41 -1.96 6.50
C GLY A 66 4.84 -0.50 6.55
N LYS A 67 5.98 -0.26 7.21
CA LYS A 67 6.46 1.10 7.47
C LYS A 67 6.57 1.96 6.21
N TRP A 68 6.83 1.33 5.06
CA TRP A 68 7.10 2.05 3.81
C TRP A 68 6.18 1.68 2.64
N LYS A 69 5.38 0.61 2.72
CA LYS A 69 4.57 0.14 1.58
C LYS A 69 3.60 1.20 1.08
N GLY A 70 2.82 1.82 1.98
CA GLY A 70 1.91 2.92 1.62
C GLY A 70 2.62 4.10 0.96
N MET A 71 3.79 4.50 1.48
CA MET A 71 4.58 5.58 0.89
C MET A 71 5.15 5.21 -0.49
N VAL A 72 5.60 3.97 -0.67
CA VAL A 72 6.07 3.46 -1.97
C VAL A 72 4.94 3.53 -3.00
N ILE A 73 3.75 3.04 -2.64
CA ILE A 73 2.58 3.07 -3.53
C ILE A 73 2.24 4.52 -3.89
N TYR A 74 2.16 5.41 -2.89
CA TYR A 74 1.88 6.83 -3.08
C TYR A 74 2.84 7.49 -4.09
N HIS A 75 4.14 7.26 -3.96
CA HIS A 75 5.13 7.84 -4.88
C HIS A 75 5.14 7.22 -6.28
N LEU A 76 4.58 6.02 -6.46
CA LEU A 76 4.44 5.39 -7.78
C LEU A 76 3.12 5.76 -8.49
N LEU A 77 2.18 6.43 -7.81
CA LEU A 77 0.93 6.90 -8.42
C LEU A 77 1.14 7.83 -9.63
N PRO A 78 2.07 8.81 -9.62
CA PRO A 78 2.32 9.66 -10.79
C PRO A 78 2.90 8.89 -11.99
N GLY A 79 3.46 7.71 -11.75
CA GLY A 79 4.05 6.89 -12.78
C GLY A 79 5.28 6.13 -12.32
N LYS A 80 5.93 5.49 -13.29
CA LYS A 80 7.07 4.60 -13.07
C LYS A 80 8.33 5.34 -12.59
N MET A 81 9.05 4.75 -11.64
CA MET A 81 10.27 5.33 -11.07
C MET A 81 11.43 4.34 -11.03
N ARG A 82 12.66 4.86 -11.12
CA ARG A 82 13.88 4.09 -10.84
C ARG A 82 14.11 3.95 -9.34
N PHE A 83 14.81 2.90 -8.92
CA PHE A 83 15.12 2.64 -7.50
C PHE A 83 15.69 3.88 -6.77
N ASN A 84 16.72 4.51 -7.35
CA ASN A 84 17.37 5.66 -6.73
C ASN A 84 16.48 6.91 -6.68
N ALA A 85 15.54 7.05 -7.62
CA ALA A 85 14.59 8.16 -7.58
C ALA A 85 13.60 7.94 -6.43
N LEU A 86 13.06 6.72 -6.31
CA LEU A 86 12.15 6.34 -5.22
C LEU A 86 12.83 6.44 -3.85
N LEU A 87 14.08 6.00 -3.73
CA LEU A 87 14.87 6.12 -2.51
C LEU A 87 15.01 7.58 -2.05
N ARG A 88 15.25 8.50 -2.99
CA ARG A 88 15.36 9.94 -2.70
C ARG A 88 14.03 10.55 -2.26
N GLN A 89 12.92 10.13 -2.86
CA GLN A 89 11.57 10.59 -2.47
C GLN A 89 11.24 10.16 -1.04
N LEU A 90 11.61 8.94 -0.65
CA LEU A 90 11.33 8.41 0.68
C LEU A 90 12.28 8.95 1.75
N GLY A 91 13.51 9.36 1.38
CA GLY A 91 14.47 10.13 2.17
C GLY A 91 15.12 9.40 3.37
N THR A 92 14.31 8.75 4.21
CA THR A 92 14.71 8.14 5.49
C THR A 92 14.81 6.61 5.43
N VAL A 93 14.37 6.00 4.33
CA VAL A 93 14.41 4.55 4.14
C VAL A 93 15.82 4.07 3.75
N THR A 94 16.27 2.96 4.33
CA THR A 94 17.53 2.33 3.92
C THR A 94 17.32 1.56 2.61
N GLN A 95 18.39 1.44 1.81
CA GLN A 95 18.34 0.67 0.54
C GLN A 95 17.86 -0.78 0.76
N ARG A 96 18.35 -1.43 1.83
CA ARG A 96 17.95 -2.79 2.21
C ARG A 96 16.46 -2.87 2.52
N SER A 97 15.94 -1.92 3.30
CA SER A 97 14.52 -1.86 3.66
C SER A 97 13.66 -1.63 2.41
N LEU A 98 14.02 -0.67 1.56
CA LEU A 98 13.28 -0.39 0.33
C LEU A 98 13.25 -1.61 -0.60
N THR A 99 14.37 -2.32 -0.73
CA THR A 99 14.46 -3.55 -1.54
C THR A 99 13.54 -4.64 -1.01
N LYS A 100 13.51 -4.83 0.31
CA LYS A 100 12.59 -5.80 0.95
C LYS A 100 11.13 -5.46 0.64
N GLN A 101 10.74 -4.20 0.83
CA GLN A 101 9.36 -3.75 0.61
C GLN A 101 8.93 -3.83 -0.86
N LEU A 102 9.81 -3.49 -1.80
CA LEU A 102 9.53 -3.63 -3.23
C LEU A 102 9.34 -5.09 -3.64
N ARG A 103 10.13 -6.01 -3.09
CA ARG A 103 9.97 -7.46 -3.35
C ARG A 103 8.68 -8.01 -2.78
N GLU A 104 8.28 -7.57 -1.59
CA GLU A 104 6.98 -7.92 -1.00
C GLU A 104 5.83 -7.41 -1.88
N LEU A 105 5.86 -6.15 -2.29
CA LEU A 105 4.84 -5.56 -3.17
C LEU A 105 4.82 -6.20 -4.57
N GLU A 106 5.96 -6.66 -5.07
CA GLU A 106 6.05 -7.43 -6.32
C GLU A 106 5.41 -8.81 -6.15
N ALA A 107 5.68 -9.51 -5.04
CA ALA A 107 5.07 -10.81 -4.73
C ALA A 107 3.56 -10.69 -4.49
N ASP A 108 3.09 -9.60 -3.87
CA ASP A 108 1.68 -9.31 -3.64
C ASP A 108 0.95 -8.86 -4.93
N GLY A 109 1.68 -8.70 -6.04
CA GLY A 109 1.15 -8.28 -7.34
C GLY A 109 0.72 -6.82 -7.42
N ILE A 110 1.23 -5.96 -6.54
CA ILE A 110 0.91 -4.52 -6.45
C ILE A 110 1.90 -3.70 -7.29
N VAL A 111 3.17 -4.11 -7.31
CA VAL A 111 4.25 -3.43 -8.04
C VAL A 111 4.78 -4.33 -9.15
N HIS A 112 4.93 -3.76 -10.35
CA HIS A 112 5.62 -4.38 -11.47
C HIS A 112 7.05 -3.87 -11.56
N ARG A 113 8.02 -4.79 -11.65
CA ARG A 113 9.43 -4.51 -11.88
C ARG A 113 9.79 -4.79 -13.34
N LYS A 114 10.23 -3.74 -14.06
CA LYS A 114 10.68 -3.87 -15.44
C LYS A 114 12.18 -3.62 -15.56
N VAL A 115 12.89 -4.58 -16.12
CA VAL A 115 14.33 -4.50 -16.42
C VAL A 115 14.50 -4.14 -17.90
N TYR A 116 15.30 -3.13 -18.18
CA TYR A 116 15.66 -2.74 -19.54
C TYR A 116 17.13 -3.12 -19.78
N ALA A 117 17.35 -4.01 -20.72
CA ALA A 117 18.66 -4.44 -21.18
C ALA A 117 19.24 -3.43 -22.20
N GLU A 118 19.37 -2.18 -21.77
CA GLU A 118 20.09 -1.12 -22.51
C GLU A 118 21.45 -0.87 -21.83
N VAL A 119 22.34 -0.12 -22.48
CA VAL A 119 23.61 0.31 -21.86
C VAL A 119 23.44 1.78 -21.42
N PRO A 120 23.50 2.10 -20.12
CA PRO A 120 23.61 1.22 -18.95
C PRO A 120 22.27 0.55 -18.56
N PRO A 121 22.31 -0.66 -17.95
CA PRO A 121 21.09 -1.36 -17.58
C PRO A 121 20.31 -0.58 -16.54
N ARG A 122 18.98 -0.50 -16.71
CA ARG A 122 18.08 0.20 -15.77
C ARG A 122 16.92 -0.67 -15.34
N VAL A 123 16.44 -0.39 -14.13
CA VAL A 123 15.25 -1.01 -13.55
C VAL A 123 14.26 0.09 -13.20
N GLU A 124 13.02 -0.10 -13.64
CA GLU A 124 11.89 0.77 -13.31
C GLU A 124 10.84 -0.04 -12.55
N TYR A 125 10.17 0.64 -11.63
CA TYR A 125 9.04 0.11 -10.86
C TYR A 125 7.80 0.91 -11.22
N SER A 126 6.67 0.24 -11.39
CA SER A 126 5.36 0.85 -11.63
C SER A 126 4.30 0.11 -10.84
N LEU A 127 3.14 0.73 -10.62
CA LEU A 127 1.98 0.01 -10.09
C LEU A 127 1.41 -0.93 -11.16
N THR A 128 0.87 -2.06 -10.73
CA THR A 128 0.02 -2.95 -11.53
C THR A 128 -1.41 -2.39 -11.56
N GLU A 129 -2.31 -3.00 -12.34
CA GLU A 129 -3.75 -2.69 -12.30
C GLU A 129 -4.31 -2.81 -10.87
N LYS A 130 -4.01 -3.92 -10.18
CA LYS A 130 -4.35 -4.12 -8.76
C LYS A 130 -3.77 -3.01 -7.86
N GLY A 131 -2.54 -2.57 -8.11
CA GLY A 131 -1.93 -1.50 -7.35
C GLY A 131 -2.56 -0.13 -7.59
N LEU A 132 -3.08 0.13 -8.79
CA LEU A 132 -3.80 1.35 -9.13
C LEU A 132 -5.19 1.40 -8.47
N GLU A 133 -5.85 0.26 -8.29
CA GLU A 133 -7.11 0.17 -7.53
C GLU A 133 -6.97 0.60 -6.06
N LEU A 134 -5.76 0.57 -5.49
CA LEU A 134 -5.47 1.06 -4.15
C LEU A 134 -5.36 2.60 -4.07
N CYS A 135 -5.27 3.30 -5.19
CA CYS A 135 -5.16 4.76 -5.25
C CYS A 135 -6.19 5.49 -4.36
N PRO A 136 -7.52 5.25 -4.48
CA PRO A 136 -8.50 5.95 -3.65
C PRO A 136 -8.31 5.70 -2.14
N VAL A 137 -7.82 4.53 -1.75
CA VAL A 137 -7.54 4.20 -0.34
C VAL A 137 -6.35 5.00 0.17
N ILE A 138 -5.26 5.04 -0.60
CA ILE A 138 -4.06 5.80 -0.26
C ILE A 138 -4.34 7.30 -0.21
N GLU A 139 -5.13 7.83 -1.14
CA GLU A 139 -5.56 9.23 -1.13
C GLU A 139 -6.43 9.56 0.08
N ALA A 140 -7.39 8.69 0.42
CA ALA A 140 -8.22 8.87 1.61
C ALA A 140 -7.39 8.88 2.91
N LEU A 141 -6.39 8.00 3.00
CA LEU A 141 -5.42 8.00 4.10
C LEU A 141 -4.60 9.30 4.15
N GLY A 142 -4.13 9.78 3.00
CA GLY A 142 -3.39 11.04 2.90
C GLY A 142 -4.22 12.26 3.31
N GLN A 143 -5.47 12.33 2.85
CA GLN A 143 -6.41 13.39 3.24
C GLN A 143 -6.72 13.35 4.74
N TRP A 144 -6.94 12.15 5.29
CA TRP A 144 -7.15 11.98 6.73
C TRP A 144 -5.92 12.41 7.53
N GLY A 145 -4.72 11.96 7.17
CA GLY A 145 -3.47 12.37 7.82
C GLY A 145 -3.25 13.89 7.77
N GLY A 146 -3.53 14.52 6.62
CA GLY A 146 -3.45 15.97 6.46
C GLY A 146 -4.43 16.75 7.35
N ARG A 147 -5.65 16.22 7.58
CA ARG A 147 -6.64 16.83 8.48
C ARG A 147 -6.19 16.83 9.95
N TYR A 148 -5.53 15.76 10.39
CA TYR A 148 -5.11 15.59 11.78
C TYR A 148 -3.65 15.98 12.05
N LYS A 149 -2.90 16.41 11.03
CA LYS A 149 -1.49 16.84 11.12
C LYS A 149 -0.58 15.78 11.76
N LEU A 150 -0.74 14.54 11.31
CA LEU A 150 0.11 13.42 11.70
C LEU A 150 1.50 13.49 11.06
#